data_AF-A0A970CGW9-F1
#
_entry.id   AF-A0A970CGW9-F1
#
_cell.length_a   1.000
_cell.length_b   1.000
_cell.length_c   1.000
_cell.angle_alpha   90.00
_cell.angle_beta   90.00
_cell.angle_gamma   90.00
#
_symmetry.space_group_name_H-M   'P 1'
#
loop_
_entity.id
_entity.type
_entity.pdbx_description
1 polymer ?
#
loop_
_entity_poly.entity_id
_entity_poly.type
_entity_poly.pdbx_seq_one_letter_code
_entity_poly.pdbx_strand_id
1 'polypeptide(L)'
;MRRKNLFITISVIITTFIIGSGLYIYRSIASISEMFQLNGKLQAEGYYMGEFEFKMLGCAYYLDKGQYFTALTKLNELHKQLKTREGLIKVPEFTDKKSEMEFYLSLQNPKTGAFMDDSYPVFYYLEPTLNMVEHLELLAGETGQPLCLKYPLTFLDEINNPDRLKEILDDLSSVGWIGSKLPKTNYIMAAFFHNYAELERNHLYSFSPQWKQALLEWFYNNQDNKR
;
A
#
# COMPACT_ATOMS: atom_id res chain seq x y z
N MET A 1 -21.78 26.38 -43.50
CA MET A 1 -22.19 25.02 -43.10
C MET A 1 -21.07 24.19 -42.46
N ARG A 2 -19.86 24.10 -43.01
CA ARG A 2 -18.76 23.24 -42.48
C ARG A 2 -18.34 23.53 -41.02
N ARG A 3 -18.22 24.80 -40.60
CA ARG A 3 -17.79 25.15 -39.21
C ARG A 3 -18.82 24.76 -38.15
N LYS A 4 -20.12 25.02 -38.37
CA LYS A 4 -21.18 24.64 -37.41
C LYS A 4 -21.26 23.13 -37.20
N ASN A 5 -21.17 22.36 -38.29
CA ASN A 5 -21.18 20.89 -38.19
C ASN A 5 -19.93 20.37 -37.48
N LEU A 6 -18.75 20.98 -37.74
CA LEU A 6 -17.52 20.65 -37.02
C LEU A 6 -17.62 20.91 -35.51
N PHE A 7 -18.17 22.05 -35.10
CA PHE A 7 -18.40 22.36 -33.68
C PHE A 7 -19.35 21.37 -33.02
N ILE A 8 -20.45 21.00 -33.69
CA ILE A 8 -21.40 20.01 -33.18
C ILE A 8 -20.71 18.65 -33.02
N THR A 9 -19.96 18.19 -34.02
CA THR A 9 -19.22 16.92 -33.96
C THR A 9 -18.21 16.91 -32.82
N ILE A 10 -17.44 17.99 -32.64
CA ILE A 10 -16.48 18.11 -31.54
C ILE A 10 -17.19 18.10 -30.19
N SER A 11 -18.29 18.85 -30.03
CA SER A 11 -19.08 18.85 -28.80
C SER A 11 -19.65 17.47 -28.47
N VAL A 12 -20.13 16.71 -29.46
CA VAL A 12 -20.62 15.35 -29.25
C VAL A 12 -19.49 14.43 -28.79
N ILE A 13 -18.32 14.47 -29.46
CA ILE A 13 -17.15 13.66 -29.06
C ILE A 13 -16.72 13.98 -27.63
N ILE A 14 -16.61 15.27 -27.29
CA ILE A 14 -16.25 15.72 -25.94
C ILE A 14 -17.28 15.22 -24.92
N THR A 15 -18.57 15.33 -25.23
CA THR A 15 -19.65 14.89 -24.32
C THR A 15 -19.61 13.38 -24.11
N THR A 16 -19.46 12.60 -25.18
CA THR A 16 -19.33 11.14 -25.09
C THR A 16 -18.09 10.75 -24.29
N PHE A 17 -16.97 11.45 -24.48
CA PHE A 17 -15.75 11.22 -23.72
C PHE A 17 -15.95 11.51 -22.23
N ILE A 18 -16.55 12.65 -21.87
CA ILE A 18 -16.84 13.03 -20.48
C ILE A 18 -17.76 12.00 -19.81
N ILE A 19 -18.85 11.61 -20.48
CA ILE A 19 -19.79 10.61 -19.95
C ILE A 19 -19.09 9.26 -19.78
N GLY A 20 -18.35 8.82 -20.80
CA GLY A 20 -17.59 7.57 -20.76
C GLY A 20 -16.58 7.54 -19.61
N SER A 21 -15.80 8.60 -19.45
CA SER A 21 -14.84 8.73 -18.36
C SER A 21 -15.52 8.79 -17.00
N GLY A 22 -16.63 9.52 -16.88
CA GLY A 22 -17.39 9.62 -15.64
C GLY A 22 -17.98 8.28 -15.19
N LEU A 23 -18.56 7.51 -16.14
CA LEU A 23 -19.08 6.17 -15.87
C LEU A 23 -17.96 5.18 -15.49
N TYR A 24 -16.80 5.28 -16.14
CA TYR A 24 -15.64 4.44 -15.83
C TYR A 24 -15.14 4.70 -14.40
N ILE A 25 -14.96 5.97 -14.02
CA ILE A 25 -14.57 6.37 -12.65
C ILE A 25 -15.59 5.88 -11.63
N TYR A 26 -16.88 6.13 -11.87
CA TYR A 26 -17.95 5.72 -10.97
C TYR A 26 -17.95 4.21 -10.72
N ARG A 27 -17.81 3.39 -11.78
CA ARG A 27 -17.75 1.93 -11.65
C ARG A 27 -16.53 1.45 -10.86
N SER A 28 -15.36 2.03 -11.10
CA SER A 28 -14.15 1.68 -10.35
C SER A 28 -14.28 2.02 -8.86
N ILE A 29 -14.81 3.19 -8.51
CA ILE A 29 -15.05 3.57 -7.11
C ILE A 29 -16.15 2.71 -6.47
N ALA A 30 -17.24 2.44 -7.20
CA ALA A 30 -18.33 1.58 -6.70
C ALA A 30 -17.86 0.13 -6.43
N SER A 31 -16.83 -0.35 -7.14
CA SER A 31 -16.28 -1.69 -6.93
C SER A 31 -15.45 -1.84 -5.64
N ILE A 32 -15.12 -0.76 -4.94
CA ILE A 32 -14.31 -0.82 -3.72
C ILE A 32 -14.95 -1.70 -2.65
N SER A 33 -16.26 -1.53 -2.41
CA SER A 33 -16.97 -2.37 -1.42
C SER A 33 -16.96 -3.85 -1.82
N GLU A 34 -17.15 -4.16 -3.10
CA GLU A 34 -17.06 -5.52 -3.64
C GLU A 34 -15.65 -6.10 -3.45
N MET A 35 -14.59 -5.31 -3.67
CA MET A 35 -13.21 -5.77 -3.47
C MET A 35 -12.91 -6.14 -2.02
N PHE A 36 -13.39 -5.37 -1.04
CA PHE A 36 -13.24 -5.74 0.38
C PHE A 36 -14.01 -7.03 0.73
N GLN A 37 -15.19 -7.24 0.15
CA GLN A 37 -15.94 -8.49 0.31
C GLN A 37 -15.20 -9.68 -0.31
N LEU A 38 -14.66 -9.50 -1.53
CA LEU A 38 -13.85 -10.52 -2.20
C LEU A 38 -12.58 -10.83 -1.41
N ASN A 39 -11.90 -9.82 -0.86
CA ASN A 39 -10.75 -9.99 0.01
C ASN A 39 -11.07 -10.88 1.21
N GLY A 40 -12.15 -10.58 1.95
CA GLY A 40 -12.57 -11.39 3.09
C GLY A 40 -12.92 -12.84 2.70
N LYS A 41 -13.58 -13.02 1.55
CA LYS A 41 -13.87 -14.36 1.01
C LYS A 41 -12.58 -15.13 0.66
N LEU A 42 -11.64 -14.49 -0.03
CA LEU A 42 -10.39 -15.11 -0.44
C LEU A 42 -9.50 -15.45 0.76
N GLN A 43 -9.46 -14.57 1.75
CA GLN A 43 -8.79 -14.84 3.02
C GLN A 43 -9.40 -16.07 3.71
N ALA A 44 -10.73 -16.20 3.75
CA ALA A 44 -11.41 -17.38 4.28
C ALA A 44 -11.19 -18.65 3.42
N GLU A 45 -10.93 -18.49 2.11
CA GLU A 45 -10.54 -19.58 1.20
C GLU A 45 -9.04 -19.97 1.33
N GLY A 46 -8.27 -19.30 2.20
CA GLY A 46 -6.86 -19.57 2.46
C GLY A 46 -5.89 -18.86 1.52
N TYR A 47 -6.30 -17.79 0.84
CA TYR A 47 -5.39 -16.96 0.06
C TYR A 47 -4.63 -15.96 0.94
N TYR A 48 -3.37 -15.72 0.61
CA TYR A 48 -2.57 -14.69 1.23
C TYR A 48 -3.04 -13.32 0.77
N MET A 49 -3.53 -12.51 1.72
CA MET A 49 -4.12 -11.19 1.46
C MET A 49 -3.42 -10.05 2.24
N GLY A 50 -2.22 -10.29 2.78
CA GLY A 50 -1.54 -9.37 3.70
C GLY A 50 -1.26 -7.97 3.14
N GLU A 51 -1.15 -7.84 1.82
CA GLU A 51 -0.86 -6.56 1.16
C GLU A 51 -2.11 -5.80 0.70
N PHE A 52 -3.30 -6.42 0.71
CA PHE A 52 -4.48 -5.89 0.02
C PHE A 52 -4.89 -4.48 0.47
N GLU A 53 -5.00 -4.26 1.78
CA GLU A 53 -5.42 -2.95 2.30
C GLU A 53 -4.43 -1.84 1.95
N PHE A 54 -3.14 -2.16 1.88
CA PHE A 54 -2.09 -1.21 1.54
C PHE A 54 -2.07 -0.88 0.05
N LYS A 55 -2.37 -1.85 -0.83
CA LYS A 55 -2.62 -1.60 -2.26
C LYS A 55 -3.83 -0.69 -2.47
N MET A 56 -4.89 -0.89 -1.68
CA MET A 56 -6.07 -0.02 -1.70
C MET A 56 -5.73 1.41 -1.25
N LEU A 57 -4.94 1.58 -0.18
CA LEU A 57 -4.46 2.89 0.24
C LEU A 57 -3.53 3.54 -0.82
N GLY A 58 -2.68 2.77 -1.49
CA GLY A 58 -1.90 3.27 -2.62
C GLY A 58 -2.78 3.79 -3.76
N CYS A 59 -3.88 3.10 -4.07
CA CYS A 59 -4.86 3.59 -5.04
C CYS A 59 -5.53 4.90 -4.55
N ALA A 60 -5.87 4.98 -3.26
CA ALA A 60 -6.41 6.19 -2.63
C ALA A 60 -5.47 7.38 -2.78
N TYR A 61 -4.17 7.15 -2.52
CA TYR A 61 -3.12 8.13 -2.69
C TYR A 61 -3.03 8.67 -4.11
N TYR A 62 -2.99 7.79 -5.11
CA TYR A 62 -2.96 8.21 -6.50
C TYR A 62 -4.21 9.03 -6.88
N LEU A 63 -5.39 8.68 -6.38
CA LEU A 63 -6.61 9.50 -6.58
C LEU A 63 -6.45 10.89 -5.96
N ASP A 64 -5.96 10.97 -4.72
CA ASP A 64 -5.78 12.23 -4.01
C ASP A 64 -4.74 13.14 -4.67
N LYS A 65 -3.70 12.58 -5.27
CA LYS A 65 -2.69 13.34 -6.03
C LYS A 65 -3.11 13.67 -7.47
N GLY A 66 -4.36 13.38 -7.85
CA GLY A 66 -4.86 13.63 -9.20
C GLY A 66 -4.28 12.70 -10.27
N GLN A 67 -3.61 11.62 -9.86
CA GLN A 67 -3.06 10.58 -10.75
C GLN A 67 -4.15 9.55 -11.10
N TYR A 68 -5.26 10.04 -11.65
CA TYR A 68 -6.47 9.25 -11.88
C TYR A 68 -6.24 8.02 -12.76
N PHE A 69 -5.44 8.16 -13.82
CA PHE A 69 -5.14 7.04 -14.71
C PHE A 69 -4.43 5.90 -13.96
N THR A 70 -3.38 6.23 -13.20
CA THR A 70 -2.65 5.27 -12.37
C THR A 70 -3.57 4.60 -11.37
N ALA A 71 -4.36 5.38 -10.63
CA ALA A 71 -5.27 4.86 -9.63
C ALA A 71 -6.32 3.90 -10.22
N LEU A 72 -6.97 4.28 -11.32
CA LEU A 72 -8.03 3.48 -11.93
C LEU A 72 -7.48 2.22 -12.58
N THR A 73 -6.30 2.28 -13.19
CA THR A 73 -5.61 1.10 -13.71
C THR A 73 -5.31 0.11 -12.57
N LYS A 74 -4.70 0.59 -11.47
CA LYS A 74 -4.38 -0.25 -10.31
C LYS A 74 -5.63 -0.85 -9.63
N LEU A 75 -6.70 -0.05 -9.47
CA LEU A 75 -7.97 -0.55 -8.93
C LEU A 75 -8.57 -1.66 -9.81
N ASN A 76 -8.54 -1.49 -11.13
CA ASN A 76 -9.08 -2.50 -12.04
C ASN A 76 -8.20 -3.76 -12.11
N GLU A 77 -6.87 -3.61 -12.06
CA GLU A 77 -5.93 -4.74 -11.94
C GLU A 77 -6.23 -5.54 -10.68
N LEU A 78 -6.32 -4.88 -9.53
CA LEU A 78 -6.61 -5.51 -8.24
C LEU A 78 -7.98 -6.18 -8.24
N HIS A 79 -9.01 -5.52 -8.75
CA HIS A 79 -10.34 -6.08 -8.86
C HIS A 79 -10.36 -7.34 -9.75
N LYS A 80 -9.68 -7.29 -10.90
CA LYS A 80 -9.53 -8.47 -11.78
C LYS A 80 -8.80 -9.59 -11.05
N GLN A 81 -7.74 -9.29 -10.31
CA GLN A 81 -6.98 -10.26 -9.52
C GLN A 81 -7.88 -10.98 -8.51
N LEU A 82 -8.68 -10.21 -7.76
CA LEU A 82 -9.63 -10.77 -6.79
C LEU A 82 -10.72 -11.63 -7.43
N LYS A 83 -11.23 -11.23 -8.60
CA LYS A 83 -12.29 -11.99 -9.31
C LYS A 83 -11.78 -13.28 -9.94
N THR A 84 -10.61 -13.22 -10.57
CA THR A 84 -10.06 -14.34 -11.35
C THR A 84 -9.15 -15.24 -10.52
N ARG A 85 -8.66 -14.75 -9.38
CA ARG A 85 -7.60 -15.35 -8.55
C ARG A 85 -6.25 -15.44 -9.23
N GLU A 86 -6.12 -14.90 -10.45
CA GLU A 86 -4.88 -14.89 -11.21
C GLU A 86 -3.79 -14.16 -10.43
N GLY A 87 -2.64 -14.80 -10.19
CA GLY A 87 -1.54 -14.20 -9.45
C GLY A 87 -1.76 -14.06 -7.93
N LEU A 88 -2.86 -14.56 -7.37
CA LEU A 88 -3.01 -14.69 -5.91
C LEU A 88 -2.29 -15.94 -5.41
N ILE A 89 -1.70 -15.84 -4.23
CA ILE A 89 -0.98 -16.94 -3.60
C ILE A 89 -1.93 -17.64 -2.65
N LYS A 90 -2.15 -18.94 -2.84
CA LYS A 90 -2.87 -19.77 -1.87
C LYS A 90 -1.87 -20.27 -0.83
N VAL A 91 -2.14 -20.00 0.44
CA VAL A 91 -1.31 -20.47 1.56
C VAL A 91 -1.46 -22.00 1.63
N PRO A 92 -0.36 -22.76 1.55
CA PRO A 92 -0.42 -24.21 1.63
C PRO A 92 -0.70 -24.64 3.08
N GLU A 93 -1.12 -25.90 3.26
CA GLU A 93 -1.09 -26.53 4.58
C GLU A 93 0.35 -26.91 4.92
N PHE A 94 0.83 -26.49 6.09
CA PHE A 94 2.19 -26.75 6.54
C PHE A 94 2.24 -28.00 7.41
N THR A 95 3.23 -28.86 7.16
CA THR A 95 3.49 -30.04 7.99
C THR A 95 4.23 -29.71 9.27
N ASP A 96 4.94 -28.58 9.28
CA ASP A 96 5.79 -28.13 10.38
C ASP A 96 6.07 -26.62 10.28
N LYS A 97 6.57 -26.03 11.37
CA LYS A 97 6.82 -24.59 11.46
C LYS A 97 7.99 -24.09 10.62
N LYS A 98 8.93 -24.97 10.23
CA LYS A 98 10.04 -24.56 9.36
C LYS A 98 9.57 -24.37 7.93
N SER A 99 8.75 -25.29 7.41
CA SER A 99 8.14 -25.12 6.08
C SER A 99 7.21 -23.90 6.02
N GLU A 100 6.50 -23.59 7.12
CA GLU A 100 5.73 -22.34 7.26
C GLU A 100 6.63 -21.10 7.17
N MET A 101 7.71 -21.04 7.96
CA MET A 101 8.67 -19.93 7.95
C MET A 101 9.33 -19.75 6.57
N GLU A 102 9.74 -20.84 5.91
CA GLU A 102 10.35 -20.80 4.58
C GLU A 102 9.39 -20.25 3.51
N PHE A 103 8.10 -20.60 3.61
CA PHE A 103 7.07 -20.06 2.73
C PHE A 103 6.92 -18.55 2.90
N TYR A 104 6.74 -18.06 4.13
CA TYR A 104 6.57 -16.62 4.35
C TYR A 104 7.81 -15.82 3.96
N LEU A 105 9.01 -16.32 4.26
CA LEU A 105 10.26 -15.73 3.78
C LEU A 105 10.35 -15.70 2.24
N SER A 106 9.71 -16.64 1.53
CA SER A 106 9.67 -16.65 0.05
C SER A 106 8.82 -15.54 -0.55
N LEU A 107 7.93 -14.91 0.23
CA LEU A 107 7.11 -13.79 -0.21
C LEU A 107 7.89 -12.47 -0.28
N GLN A 108 9.12 -12.44 0.24
CA GLN A 108 9.94 -11.24 0.25
C GLN A 108 10.36 -10.83 -1.16
N ASN A 109 10.12 -9.57 -1.51
CA ASN A 109 10.47 -9.00 -2.80
C ASN A 109 12.02 -8.86 -2.92
N PRO A 110 12.66 -9.48 -3.93
CA PRO A 110 14.12 -9.44 -4.07
C PRO A 110 14.69 -8.05 -4.42
N LYS A 111 13.88 -7.17 -5.01
CA LYS A 111 14.32 -5.85 -5.46
C LYS A 111 14.30 -4.82 -4.34
N THR A 112 13.27 -4.87 -3.49
CA THR A 112 13.03 -3.87 -2.44
C THR A 112 13.31 -4.41 -1.04
N GLY A 113 13.32 -5.73 -0.87
CA GLY A 113 13.32 -6.40 0.43
C GLY A 113 11.98 -6.36 1.16
N ALA A 114 10.98 -5.65 0.66
CA ALA A 114 9.67 -5.55 1.30
C ALA A 114 8.84 -6.83 1.14
N PHE A 115 7.87 -7.03 2.02
CA PHE A 115 6.78 -7.99 1.80
C PHE A 115 5.63 -7.31 1.07
N MET A 116 5.94 -6.74 -0.10
CA MET A 116 5.01 -6.08 -1.01
C MET A 116 5.59 -6.01 -2.43
N ASP A 117 4.72 -6.01 -3.46
CA ASP A 117 5.16 -5.72 -4.83
C ASP A 117 5.66 -4.28 -5.01
N ASP A 118 6.57 -4.06 -5.95
CA ASP A 118 7.29 -2.80 -6.14
C ASP A 118 6.53 -1.75 -6.98
N SER A 119 5.22 -1.94 -7.21
CA SER A 119 4.41 -1.08 -8.08
C SER A 119 3.65 0.04 -7.35
N TYR A 120 3.84 0.16 -6.03
CA TYR A 120 3.24 1.17 -5.16
C TYR A 120 4.30 2.11 -4.56
N PRO A 121 3.92 3.29 -4.04
CA PRO A 121 4.87 4.17 -3.38
C PRO A 121 5.56 3.50 -2.18
N VAL A 122 6.85 3.75 -2.01
CA VAL A 122 7.73 3.07 -1.04
C VAL A 122 7.22 3.10 0.41
N PHE A 123 6.54 4.18 0.82
CA PHE A 123 6.02 4.32 2.17
C PHE A 123 4.86 3.36 2.49
N TYR A 124 4.25 2.69 1.50
CA TYR A 124 3.28 1.62 1.73
C TYR A 124 3.91 0.27 2.05
N TYR A 125 5.22 0.12 1.89
CA TYR A 125 5.90 -1.16 2.10
C TYR A 125 6.16 -1.46 3.58
N LEU A 126 6.21 -0.41 4.41
CA LEU A 126 6.62 -0.50 5.81
C LEU A 126 5.70 -1.42 6.62
N GLU A 127 4.40 -1.12 6.65
CA GLU A 127 3.45 -1.84 7.51
C GLU A 127 3.21 -3.31 7.08
N PRO A 128 3.04 -3.66 5.78
CA PRO A 128 3.04 -5.06 5.35
C PRO A 128 4.32 -5.81 5.77
N THR A 129 5.47 -5.12 5.71
CA THR A 129 6.76 -5.69 6.11
C THR A 129 6.83 -5.91 7.61
N LEU A 130 6.37 -4.96 8.42
CA LEU A 130 6.28 -5.11 9.87
C LEU A 130 5.37 -6.27 10.27
N ASN A 131 4.15 -6.34 9.72
CA ASN A 131 3.23 -7.46 9.95
C ASN A 131 3.86 -8.82 9.64
N MET A 132 4.69 -8.89 8.58
CA MET A 132 5.41 -10.13 8.26
C MET A 132 6.57 -10.39 9.22
N VAL A 133 7.32 -9.37 9.62
CA VAL A 133 8.40 -9.49 10.60
C VAL A 133 7.86 -10.00 11.93
N GLU A 134 6.76 -9.45 12.44
CA GLU A 134 6.08 -9.94 13.64
C GLU A 134 5.74 -11.43 13.52
N HIS A 135 5.14 -11.84 12.40
CA HIS A 135 4.79 -13.23 12.16
C HIS A 135 6.02 -14.15 12.08
N LEU A 136 7.08 -13.71 11.40
CA LEU A 136 8.32 -14.46 11.26
C LEU A 136 9.10 -14.53 12.58
N GLU A 137 9.02 -13.53 13.45
CA GLU A 137 9.59 -13.54 14.80
C GLU A 137 8.93 -14.63 15.66
N LEU A 138 7.60 -14.78 15.58
CA LEU A 138 6.88 -15.87 16.25
C LEU A 138 7.35 -17.24 15.74
N LEU A 139 7.45 -17.42 14.42
CA LEU A 139 7.92 -18.67 13.82
C LEU A 139 9.39 -18.97 14.15
N ALA A 140 10.24 -17.95 14.22
CA ALA A 140 11.63 -18.07 14.66
C ALA A 140 11.69 -18.62 16.11
N GLY A 141 10.85 -18.10 17.00
CA GLY A 141 10.70 -18.60 18.37
C GLY A 141 10.23 -20.05 18.43
N GLU A 142 9.23 -20.44 17.63
CA GLU A 142 8.68 -21.79 17.57
C GLU A 142 9.65 -22.82 16.96
N THR A 143 10.48 -22.40 16.01
CA THR A 143 11.46 -23.28 15.32
C THR A 143 12.82 -23.33 16.00
N GLY A 144 13.11 -22.40 16.92
CA GLY A 144 14.42 -22.19 17.52
C GLY A 144 15.47 -21.67 16.53
N GLN A 145 15.06 -21.19 15.36
CA GLN A 145 15.95 -20.61 14.35
C GLN A 145 15.99 -19.10 14.50
N PRO A 146 17.15 -18.45 14.29
CA PRO A 146 17.21 -17.00 14.29
C PRO A 146 16.39 -16.43 13.12
N LEU A 147 15.69 -15.32 13.36
CA LEU A 147 15.03 -14.58 12.29
C LEU A 147 16.08 -14.01 11.32
N CYS A 148 16.04 -14.46 10.08
CA CYS A 148 16.90 -13.98 9.00
C CYS A 148 16.09 -13.83 7.72
N LEU A 149 16.01 -12.61 7.19
CA LEU A 149 15.33 -12.32 5.94
C LEU A 149 16.15 -12.79 4.74
N LYS A 150 15.50 -13.10 3.61
CA LYS A 150 16.20 -13.52 2.37
C LYS A 150 16.93 -12.36 1.71
N TYR A 151 16.37 -11.17 1.81
CA TYR A 151 16.88 -9.95 1.19
C TYR A 151 16.93 -8.80 2.23
N PRO A 152 17.90 -7.88 2.12
CA PRO A 152 17.93 -6.69 2.96
C PRO A 152 16.75 -5.76 2.64
N LEU A 153 16.24 -5.04 3.64
CA LEU A 153 15.13 -4.09 3.53
C LEU A 153 15.57 -2.77 2.86
N THR A 154 16.10 -2.82 1.63
CA THR A 154 16.71 -1.67 0.94
C THR A 154 15.74 -0.53 0.68
N PHE A 155 14.43 -0.79 0.64
CA PHE A 155 13.42 0.26 0.55
C PHE A 155 13.48 1.25 1.72
N LEU A 156 14.01 0.83 2.87
CA LEU A 156 14.17 1.69 4.04
C LEU A 156 15.27 2.73 3.84
N ASP A 157 16.25 2.48 2.97
CA ASP A 157 17.32 3.43 2.67
C ASP A 157 16.78 4.67 1.95
N GLU A 158 15.69 4.53 1.19
CA GLU A 158 15.01 5.66 0.54
C GLU A 158 14.31 6.58 1.54
N ILE A 159 13.91 6.05 2.70
CA ILE A 159 13.15 6.80 3.70
C ILE A 159 13.97 7.14 4.95
N ASN A 160 15.13 6.52 5.18
CA ASN A 160 16.08 6.81 6.28
C ASN A 160 16.89 8.09 6.02
N ASN A 161 16.22 9.12 5.54
CA ASN A 161 16.72 10.46 5.39
C ASN A 161 15.73 11.43 6.07
N PRO A 162 16.18 12.32 6.97
CA PRO A 162 15.29 13.22 7.71
C PRO A 162 14.44 14.13 6.83
N ASP A 163 14.99 14.68 5.75
CA ASP A 163 14.27 15.58 4.85
C ASP A 163 13.24 14.80 4.05
N ARG A 164 13.63 13.63 3.53
CA ARG A 164 12.72 12.75 2.80
C ARG A 164 11.57 12.25 3.66
N LEU A 165 11.84 11.93 4.93
CA LEU A 165 10.81 11.56 5.89
C LEU A 165 9.79 12.69 6.06
N LYS A 166 10.25 13.92 6.30
CA LYS A 166 9.36 15.08 6.47
C LYS A 166 8.49 15.31 5.25
N GLU A 167 9.06 15.25 4.05
CA GLU A 167 8.31 15.33 2.79
C GLU A 167 7.20 14.26 2.73
N ILE A 168 7.52 13.01 3.06
CA ILE A 168 6.54 11.92 3.07
C ILE A 168 5.44 12.18 4.11
N LEU A 169 5.80 12.58 5.33
CA LEU A 169 4.83 12.82 6.40
C LEU A 169 3.92 14.01 6.08
N ASP A 170 4.46 15.12 5.57
CA ASP A 170 3.69 16.28 5.11
C ASP A 170 2.76 15.89 3.94
N ASP A 171 3.23 15.02 3.04
CA ASP A 171 2.44 14.56 1.91
C ASP A 171 1.26 13.68 2.34
N LEU A 172 1.49 12.81 3.34
CA LEU A 172 0.51 11.91 3.96
C LEU A 172 -0.47 12.63 4.92
N SER A 173 -0.08 13.79 5.47
CA SER A 173 -0.93 14.58 6.38
C SER A 173 -2.00 15.40 5.67
N SER A 174 -1.93 15.46 4.34
CA SER A 174 -2.98 16.03 3.51
C SER A 174 -3.86 14.94 2.92
N VAL A 175 -5.18 15.12 2.99
CA VAL A 175 -6.15 14.21 2.38
C VAL A 175 -6.98 14.99 1.37
N GLY A 176 -7.03 14.49 0.13
CA GLY A 176 -7.86 15.07 -0.91
C GLY A 176 -9.35 14.80 -0.68
N TRP A 177 -10.22 15.55 -1.36
CA TRP A 177 -11.67 15.37 -1.23
C TRP A 177 -12.14 13.95 -1.58
N ILE A 178 -11.44 13.26 -2.47
CA ILE A 178 -11.77 11.89 -2.89
C ILE A 178 -11.31 10.89 -1.83
N GLY A 179 -10.07 10.98 -1.34
CA GLY A 179 -9.51 10.11 -0.31
C GLY A 179 -10.23 10.27 1.03
N SER A 180 -10.81 11.44 1.31
CA SER A 180 -11.64 11.63 2.50
C SER A 180 -12.97 10.85 2.46
N LYS A 181 -13.30 10.21 1.33
CA LYS A 181 -14.49 9.35 1.17
C LYS A 181 -14.16 7.86 1.30
N LEU A 182 -12.89 7.50 1.42
CA LEU A 182 -12.47 6.11 1.57
C LEU A 182 -12.48 5.68 3.04
N PRO A 183 -12.62 4.36 3.33
CA PRO A 183 -12.77 3.86 4.70
C PRO A 183 -11.58 4.17 5.62
N LYS A 184 -10.38 4.30 5.04
CA LYS A 184 -9.14 4.69 5.71
C LYS A 184 -8.47 5.79 4.88
N THR A 185 -7.92 6.80 5.55
CA THR A 185 -7.16 7.86 4.91
C THR A 185 -5.66 7.57 4.95
N ASN A 186 -4.89 8.17 4.06
CA ASN A 186 -3.44 7.98 3.99
C ASN A 186 -2.70 8.49 5.24
N TYR A 187 -3.33 9.33 6.06
CA TYR A 187 -2.77 9.77 7.35
C TYR A 187 -2.39 8.59 8.25
N ILE A 188 -3.12 7.47 8.18
CA ILE A 188 -2.79 6.27 8.97
C ILE A 188 -1.35 5.78 8.70
N MET A 189 -0.84 5.99 7.48
CA MET A 189 0.51 5.59 7.11
C MET A 189 1.58 6.41 7.83
N ALA A 190 1.31 7.68 8.14
CA ALA A 190 2.23 8.49 8.95
C ALA A 190 2.39 7.87 10.34
N ALA A 191 1.29 7.41 10.95
CA ALA A 191 1.31 6.79 12.27
C ALA A 191 2.13 5.48 12.33
N PHE A 192 2.13 4.69 11.25
CA PHE A 192 2.88 3.43 11.19
C PHE A 192 4.40 3.63 11.27
N PHE A 193 4.91 4.82 10.93
CA PHE A 193 6.34 5.10 11.12
C PHE A 193 6.78 5.01 12.58
N HIS A 194 5.89 5.12 13.58
CA HIS A 194 6.24 4.89 14.98
C HIS A 194 6.65 3.45 15.30
N ASN A 195 6.24 2.49 14.49
CA ASN A 195 6.51 1.07 14.71
C ASN A 195 7.93 0.64 14.26
N TYR A 196 8.76 1.60 13.81
CA TYR A 196 10.13 1.35 13.34
C TYR A 196 11.00 0.55 14.32
N ALA A 197 10.73 0.68 15.63
CA ALA A 197 11.49 0.01 16.68
C ALA A 197 11.45 -1.51 16.55
N GLU A 198 10.42 -2.09 15.95
CA GLU A 198 10.30 -3.52 15.73
C GLU A 198 11.42 -4.09 14.84
N LEU A 199 11.80 -3.34 13.79
CA LEU A 199 12.91 -3.72 12.92
C LEU A 199 14.26 -3.65 13.66
N GLU A 200 14.42 -2.67 14.55
CA GLU A 200 15.65 -2.50 15.32
C GLU A 200 15.80 -3.57 16.41
N ARG A 201 14.69 -3.92 17.09
CA ARG A 201 14.65 -5.01 18.07
C ARG A 201 15.06 -6.34 17.47
N ASN A 202 14.65 -6.59 16.21
CA ASN A 202 14.99 -7.79 15.47
C ASN A 202 16.34 -7.69 14.71
N HIS A 203 17.10 -6.60 14.89
CA HIS A 203 18.38 -6.36 14.21
C HIS A 203 18.29 -6.39 12.66
N LEU A 204 17.13 -6.08 12.09
CA LEU A 204 16.88 -6.13 10.65
C LEU A 204 17.22 -4.83 9.94
N TYR A 205 17.07 -3.71 10.62
CA TYR A 205 17.42 -2.38 10.13
C TYR A 205 17.72 -1.44 11.30
N SER A 206 18.43 -0.34 11.05
CA SER A 206 18.67 0.69 12.06
C SER A 206 18.50 2.07 11.43
N PHE A 207 17.54 2.83 11.95
CA PHE A 207 17.33 4.21 11.49
C PHE A 207 18.36 5.13 12.12
N SER A 208 18.77 6.15 11.36
CA SER A 208 19.71 7.15 11.88
C SER A 208 19.09 7.93 13.07
N PRO A 209 19.88 8.37 14.05
CA PRO A 209 19.38 9.19 15.15
C PRO A 209 18.67 10.46 14.66
N GLN A 210 19.18 11.08 13.59
CA GLN A 210 18.59 12.26 12.96
C GLN A 210 17.21 11.97 12.38
N TRP A 211 17.03 10.79 11.79
CA TRP A 211 15.72 10.37 11.28
C TRP A 211 14.71 10.19 12.41
N LYS A 212 15.09 9.54 13.51
CA LYS A 212 14.23 9.35 14.69
C LYS A 212 13.83 10.68 15.31
N GLN A 213 14.79 11.61 15.40
CA GLN A 213 14.53 12.97 15.87
C GLN A 213 13.55 13.70 14.95
N ALA A 214 13.74 13.64 13.63
CA ALA A 214 12.83 14.25 12.67
C ALA A 214 11.41 13.68 12.74
N LEU A 215 11.26 12.36 12.93
CA LEU A 215 9.96 11.71 13.14
C LEU A 215 9.25 12.29 14.38
N LEU A 216 9.96 12.32 15.51
CA LEU A 216 9.42 12.84 16.77
C LEU A 216 9.04 14.31 16.65
N GLU A 217 9.93 15.15 16.12
CA GLU A 217 9.68 16.58 15.89
C GLU A 217 8.44 16.80 15.01
N TRP A 218 8.30 16.04 13.92
CA TRP A 218 7.16 16.16 13.03
C TRP A 218 5.84 15.87 13.77
N PHE A 219 5.77 14.77 14.53
CA PHE A 219 4.58 14.47 15.32
C PHE A 219 4.29 15.52 16.38
N TYR A 220 5.30 15.98 17.13
CA TYR A 220 5.12 17.06 18.10
C TYR A 220 4.53 18.32 17.46
N ASN A 221 4.99 18.68 16.26
CA ASN A 221 4.51 19.87 15.55
C ASN A 221 3.09 19.72 14.97
N ASN A 222 2.62 18.48 14.77
CA ASN A 222 1.34 18.17 14.11
C ASN A 222 0.26 17.59 15.06
N GLN A 223 0.58 17.39 16.34
CA GLN A 223 -0.35 16.85 17.35
C GLN A 223 -1.40 17.86 17.85
N ASP A 224 -1.16 19.17 17.74
CA ASP A 224 -2.00 20.18 18.37
C ASP A 224 -2.09 21.46 17.52
N ASN A 225 -3.11 21.55 16.65
CA ASN A 225 -3.33 22.75 15.85
C ASN A 225 -4.17 23.76 16.66
N LYS A 226 -3.54 24.44 17.64
CA LYS A 226 -4.02 25.75 18.10
C LYS A 226 -3.56 26.83 17.14
N ARG A 227 -4.01 26.77 15.89
CA ARG A 227 -3.91 27.88 14.92
C ARG A 227 -5.20 27.97 14.11
#